data_AF-A0A7W6HVZ6-F1
#
_entry.id   AF-A0A7W6HVZ6-F1
#
_cell.length_a   1.000
_cell.length_b   1.000
_cell.length_c   1.000
_cell.angle_alpha   90.00
_cell.angle_beta   90.00
_cell.angle_gamma   90.00
#
_symmetry.space_group_name_H-M   'P 1'
#
loop_
_entity.id
_entity.type
_entity.pdbx_description
1 polymer ?
#
loop_
_entity_poly.entity_id
_entity_poly.type
_entity_poly.pdbx_seq_one_letter_code
_entity_poly.pdbx_strand_id
1 'polypeptide(L)'
;MNTSNLLFYILNLISEGQKWQYQNATCTNTKPKLYFTTLQWIAILLASIFVLTNHSGLSTDIIDFLLSSLSIMTGLFLALIVIVYDKFKELDFNVETDEDKINKLKSWNYLRQFNALTSYSIFIALIVISILIGSLLYGYQINISSIHLAKSFNEIDGCLTIKIAIVVIVRFCMTYFLLDFFILTIYAISSLFQFINIEMLSKKPPYKLNKEMVLSDAKTLKKKYPTLSIVAKVIIWLIVIGIIIYEFERVRLVIQELIQ
;
A
#
# COMPACT_ATOMS: atom_id res chain seq x y z
N MET A 1 10.55 -9.20 29.57
CA MET A 1 10.04 -7.90 29.09
C MET A 1 8.65 -7.71 29.66
N ASN A 2 8.35 -6.60 30.33
CA ASN A 2 7.04 -6.37 30.95
C ASN A 2 5.95 -6.30 29.86
N THR A 3 4.91 -7.14 29.94
CA THR A 3 3.82 -7.21 28.95
C THR A 3 3.12 -5.87 28.77
N SER A 4 3.02 -5.08 29.85
CA SER A 4 2.46 -3.72 29.82
C SER A 4 3.29 -2.77 28.94
N ASN A 5 4.62 -2.91 28.96
CA ASN A 5 5.50 -2.03 28.17
C ASN A 5 5.44 -2.37 26.68
N LEU A 6 5.39 -3.67 26.35
CA LEU A 6 5.22 -4.12 24.97
C LEU A 6 3.88 -3.59 24.40
N LEU A 7 2.80 -3.74 25.17
CA LEU A 7 1.48 -3.29 24.77
C LEU A 7 1.44 -1.76 24.54
N PHE A 8 2.09 -0.99 25.43
CA PHE A 8 2.24 0.45 25.24
C PHE A 8 2.97 0.79 23.93
N TYR A 9 4.08 0.14 23.61
CA TYR A 9 4.82 0.40 22.38
C TYR A 9 4.04 0.06 21.11
N ILE A 10 3.31 -1.05 21.12
CA ILE A 10 2.45 -1.47 20.00
C ILE A 10 1.31 -0.46 19.80
N LEU A 11 0.60 -0.08 20.87
CA LEU A 11 -0.49 0.88 20.77
C LEU A 11 -0.01 2.26 20.32
N ASN A 12 1.16 2.69 20.78
CA ASN A 12 1.76 3.94 20.33
C ASN A 12 2.10 3.91 18.83
N LEU A 13 2.65 2.79 18.34
CA LEU A 13 2.94 2.60 16.92
C LEU A 13 1.67 2.66 16.07
N ILE A 14 0.60 1.96 16.49
CA ILE A 14 -0.69 1.96 15.79
C ILE A 14 -1.29 3.37 15.78
N SER A 15 -1.27 4.05 16.93
CA SER A 15 -1.82 5.39 17.08
C SER A 15 -1.09 6.41 16.19
N GLU A 16 0.24 6.40 16.16
CA GLU A 16 0.99 7.28 15.26
C GLU A 16 0.77 6.89 13.79
N GLY A 17 0.76 5.61 13.45
CA GLY A 17 0.48 5.15 12.08
C GLY A 17 -0.88 5.65 11.56
N GLN A 18 -1.94 5.47 12.35
CA GLN A 18 -3.29 5.94 12.00
C GLN A 18 -3.37 7.47 11.93
N LYS A 19 -2.72 8.18 12.87
CA LYS A 19 -2.68 9.64 12.85
C LYS A 19 -2.11 10.17 11.52
N TRP A 20 -0.99 9.60 11.09
CA TRP A 20 -0.30 10.03 9.87
C TRP A 20 -0.98 9.61 8.56
N GLN A 21 -2.08 8.83 8.61
CA GLN A 21 -2.90 8.54 7.42
C GLN A 21 -3.81 9.72 7.03
N TYR A 22 -4.23 10.55 7.98
CA TYR A 22 -5.11 11.71 7.72
C TYR A 22 -4.45 13.06 7.97
N GLN A 23 -3.34 13.11 8.73
CA GLN A 23 -2.59 14.33 8.96
C GLN A 23 -1.86 14.79 7.69
N ASN A 24 -1.90 16.10 7.42
CA ASN A 24 -1.06 16.72 6.39
C ASN A 24 0.27 17.23 6.98
N ALA A 25 1.21 17.61 6.13
CA ALA A 25 2.54 18.06 6.54
C ALA A 25 2.58 19.40 7.32
N THR A 26 1.45 20.12 7.42
CA THR A 26 1.32 21.31 8.28
C THR A 26 0.57 21.01 9.58
N CYS A 27 0.18 19.74 9.81
CA CYS A 27 -0.60 19.29 10.96
C CYS A 27 -1.94 20.01 11.16
N THR A 28 -2.56 20.51 10.09
CA THR A 28 -3.82 21.27 10.15
C THR A 28 -5.07 20.41 9.94
N ASN A 29 -4.93 19.20 9.39
CA ASN A 29 -6.05 18.29 9.22
C ASN A 29 -6.58 17.78 10.57
N THR A 30 -7.89 17.74 10.70
CA THR A 30 -8.59 17.16 11.86
C THR A 30 -8.84 15.68 11.64
N LYS A 31 -9.04 14.95 12.75
CA LYS A 31 -9.37 13.52 12.72
C LYS A 31 -10.65 13.31 11.89
N PRO A 32 -10.71 12.29 11.01
CA PRO A 32 -11.91 12.01 10.24
C PRO A 32 -13.10 11.70 11.16
N LYS A 33 -14.31 12.14 10.76
CA LYS A 33 -15.55 11.89 11.53
C LYS A 33 -15.86 10.39 11.64
N LEU A 34 -15.50 9.63 10.62
CA LEU A 34 -15.53 8.16 10.64
C LEU A 34 -14.11 7.68 10.95
N TYR A 35 -13.99 6.64 11.80
CA TYR A 35 -12.69 6.12 12.24
C TYR A 35 -11.76 5.73 11.08
N PHE A 36 -12.33 5.28 9.96
CA PHE A 36 -11.62 4.85 8.76
C PHE A 36 -11.56 5.91 7.66
N THR A 37 -10.45 5.93 6.92
CA THR A 37 -10.28 6.71 5.69
C THR A 37 -11.13 6.15 4.55
N THR A 38 -11.33 6.95 3.49
CA THR A 38 -12.10 6.51 2.29
C THR A 38 -11.51 5.26 1.65
N LEU A 39 -10.18 5.16 1.58
CA LEU A 39 -9.49 3.98 1.05
C LEU A 39 -9.66 2.73 1.94
N GLN A 40 -9.72 2.91 3.26
CA GLN A 40 -9.98 1.80 4.19
C GLN A 40 -11.42 1.28 4.08
N TRP A 41 -12.41 2.15 3.83
CA TRP A 41 -13.77 1.69 3.53
C TRP A 41 -13.84 0.87 2.24
N ILE A 42 -13.09 1.26 1.21
CA ILE A 42 -12.95 0.48 -0.02
C ILE A 42 -12.27 -0.87 0.29
N ALA A 43 -11.24 -0.88 1.13
CA ALA A 43 -10.57 -2.12 1.54
C ALA A 43 -11.49 -3.07 2.33
N ILE A 44 -12.33 -2.55 3.23
CA ILE A 44 -13.34 -3.33 3.96
C ILE A 44 -14.34 -3.96 2.99
N LEU A 45 -14.79 -3.19 2.00
CA LEU A 45 -15.72 -3.68 0.98
C LEU A 45 -15.08 -4.78 0.13
N LEU A 46 -13.85 -4.57 -0.34
CA LEU A 46 -13.11 -5.56 -1.13
C LEU A 46 -12.81 -6.84 -0.33
N ALA A 47 -12.43 -6.71 0.95
CA ALA A 47 -12.22 -7.85 1.83
C ALA A 47 -13.52 -8.63 2.05
N SER A 48 -14.65 -7.94 2.21
CA SER A 48 -15.96 -8.58 2.32
C SER A 48 -16.31 -9.36 1.05
N ILE A 49 -16.13 -8.76 -0.13
CA ILE A 49 -16.36 -9.42 -1.42
C ILE A 49 -15.48 -10.67 -1.55
N PHE A 50 -14.19 -10.56 -1.20
CA PHE A 50 -13.24 -11.66 -1.29
C PHE A 50 -13.68 -12.87 -0.43
N VAL A 51 -14.13 -12.63 0.80
CA VAL A 51 -14.60 -13.73 1.68
C VAL A 51 -15.87 -14.38 1.14
N LEU A 52 -16.74 -13.60 0.49
CA LEU A 52 -17.98 -14.11 -0.11
C LEU A 52 -17.73 -14.90 -1.40
N THR A 53 -16.73 -14.55 -2.21
CA THR A 53 -16.46 -15.21 -3.49
C THR A 53 -15.48 -16.38 -3.38
N ASN A 54 -14.48 -16.31 -2.49
CA ASN A 54 -13.47 -17.36 -2.32
C ASN A 54 -13.81 -18.31 -1.16
N HIS A 55 -14.68 -19.29 -1.46
CA HIS A 55 -15.14 -20.27 -0.48
C HIS A 55 -14.06 -21.24 0.00
N SER A 56 -13.07 -21.57 -0.83
CA SER A 56 -11.95 -22.48 -0.49
C SER A 56 -10.77 -21.81 0.21
N GLY A 57 -10.70 -20.48 0.21
CA GLY A 57 -9.56 -19.71 0.74
C GLY A 57 -8.45 -19.51 -0.29
N LEU A 58 -7.25 -19.13 0.18
CA LEU A 58 -6.08 -18.96 -0.70
C LEU A 58 -5.41 -20.31 -0.98
N SER A 59 -4.94 -20.51 -2.22
CA SER A 59 -4.10 -21.65 -2.56
C SER A 59 -2.72 -21.53 -1.90
N THR A 60 -2.05 -22.67 -1.71
CA THR A 60 -0.70 -22.73 -1.14
C THR A 60 0.29 -21.89 -1.94
N ASP A 61 0.22 -21.94 -3.27
CA ASP A 61 1.11 -21.18 -4.16
C ASP A 61 0.95 -19.66 -3.97
N ILE A 62 -0.30 -19.19 -3.79
CA ILE A 62 -0.56 -17.77 -3.53
C ILE A 62 -0.05 -17.39 -2.14
N ILE A 63 -0.24 -18.25 -1.13
CA ILE A 63 0.26 -18.00 0.22
C ILE A 63 1.79 -17.88 0.21
N ASP A 64 2.49 -18.79 -0.47
CA ASP A 64 3.96 -18.78 -0.57
C ASP A 64 4.49 -17.54 -1.30
N PHE A 65 3.80 -17.14 -2.38
CA PHE A 65 4.09 -15.88 -3.06
C PHE A 65 3.89 -14.65 -2.15
N LEU A 66 2.78 -14.58 -1.43
CA LEU A 66 2.49 -13.48 -0.50
C LEU A 66 3.50 -13.41 0.64
N LEU A 67 3.86 -14.56 1.23
CA LEU A 67 4.87 -14.65 2.28
C LEU A 67 6.23 -14.12 1.80
N SER A 68 6.64 -14.53 0.60
CA SER A 68 7.90 -14.10 0.00
C SER A 68 7.89 -12.59 -0.28
N SER A 69 6.82 -12.08 -0.90
CA SER A 69 6.67 -10.66 -1.25
C SER A 69 6.64 -9.76 0.00
N LEU A 70 5.83 -10.10 1.00
CA LEU A 70 5.72 -9.34 2.25
C LEU A 70 7.04 -9.32 3.03
N SER A 71 7.78 -10.44 3.04
CA SER A 71 9.09 -10.52 3.70
C SER A 71 10.13 -9.63 3.03
N ILE A 72 10.19 -9.63 1.69
CA ILE A 72 11.09 -8.74 0.92
C ILE A 72 10.74 -7.28 1.17
N MET A 73 9.45 -6.92 1.08
CA MET A 73 8.99 -5.55 1.32
C MET A 73 9.29 -5.07 2.74
N THR A 74 9.14 -5.95 3.74
CA THR A 74 9.48 -5.65 5.14
C THR A 74 10.97 -5.32 5.29
N GLY A 75 11.84 -6.10 4.66
CA GLY A 75 13.29 -5.82 4.63
C GLY A 75 13.62 -4.49 3.95
N LEU A 76 13.00 -4.21 2.80
CA LEU A 76 13.17 -2.95 2.08
C LEU A 76 12.73 -1.74 2.93
N PHE A 77 11.58 -1.83 3.59
CA PHE A 77 11.07 -0.79 4.47
C PHE A 77 11.99 -0.52 5.65
N LEU A 78 12.56 -1.56 6.26
CA LEU A 78 13.55 -1.39 7.31
C LEU A 78 14.79 -0.64 6.80
N ALA A 79 15.31 -1.00 5.62
CA ALA A 79 16.44 -0.30 5.00
C ALA A 79 16.13 1.17 4.71
N LEU A 80 14.93 1.46 4.18
CA LEU A 80 14.49 2.84 3.91
C LEU A 80 14.32 3.66 5.19
N ILE A 81 13.84 3.06 6.29
CA ILE A 81 13.76 3.74 7.59
C ILE A 81 15.15 4.20 8.04
N VAL A 82 16.17 3.36 7.89
CA VAL A 82 17.55 3.73 8.25
C VAL A 82 18.04 4.90 7.39
N ILE A 83 17.82 4.85 6.08
CA ILE A 83 18.19 5.95 5.16
C ILE A 83 17.47 7.25 5.52
N VAL A 84 16.18 7.18 5.80
CA VAL A 84 15.37 8.35 6.21
C VAL A 84 15.81 8.87 7.56
N TYR A 85 16.22 8.01 8.49
CA TYR A 85 16.79 8.43 9.77
C TYR A 85 18.10 9.22 9.58
N ASP A 86 18.96 8.83 8.65
CA ASP A 86 20.16 9.61 8.34
C ASP A 86 19.81 10.96 7.70
N LYS A 87 18.83 10.99 6.78
CA LYS A 87 18.33 12.26 6.22
C LYS A 87 17.65 13.15 7.23
N PHE A 88 17.02 12.57 8.24
CA PHE A 88 16.43 13.31 9.34
C PHE A 88 17.49 14.05 10.17
N LYS A 89 18.66 13.44 10.39
CA LYS A 89 19.78 14.09 11.10
C LYS A 89 20.40 15.26 10.33
N GLU A 90 20.34 15.22 9.01
CA GLU A 90 20.86 16.28 8.13
C GLU A 90 19.96 17.53 8.10
N LEU A 91 18.76 17.49 8.70
CA LEU A 91 17.86 18.64 8.71
C LEU A 91 18.38 19.75 9.62
N ASP A 92 18.82 20.84 9.01
CA ASP A 92 19.10 22.11 9.71
C ASP A 92 17.84 22.99 9.78
N PHE A 93 17.56 23.49 10.98
CA PHE A 93 16.43 24.36 11.30
C PHE A 93 16.84 25.83 11.49
N ASN A 94 18.13 26.15 11.37
CA ASN A 94 18.63 27.52 11.43
C ASN A 94 18.37 28.25 10.11
N VAL A 95 17.16 28.78 9.96
CA VAL A 95 16.77 29.53 8.75
C VAL A 95 16.11 30.86 9.10
N GLU A 96 16.47 31.90 8.35
CA GLU A 96 16.06 33.28 8.60
C GLU A 96 14.64 33.58 8.09
N THR A 97 14.30 33.11 6.88
CA THR A 97 13.01 33.38 6.21
C THR A 97 11.87 32.52 6.75
N ASP A 98 10.68 33.11 6.92
CA ASP A 98 9.49 32.37 7.38
C ASP A 98 8.99 31.32 6.37
N GLU A 99 9.13 31.56 5.08
CA GLU A 99 8.81 30.57 4.04
C GLU A 99 9.69 29.32 4.15
N ASP A 100 10.99 29.53 4.38
CA ASP A 100 11.94 28.43 4.54
C ASP A 100 11.71 27.66 5.84
N LYS A 101 11.33 28.34 6.93
CA LYS A 101 10.90 27.68 8.18
C LYS A 101 9.70 26.76 7.93
N ILE A 102 8.71 27.22 7.17
CA ILE A 102 7.54 26.40 6.80
C ILE A 102 7.97 25.19 5.96
N ASN A 103 8.87 25.37 4.99
CA ASN A 103 9.37 24.26 4.17
C ASN A 103 10.19 23.25 4.97
N LYS A 104 11.03 23.70 5.92
CA LYS A 104 11.75 22.82 6.86
C LYS A 104 10.80 22.05 7.78
N LEU A 105 9.76 22.70 8.29
CA LEU A 105 8.72 22.04 9.08
C LEU A 105 7.99 20.97 8.26
N LYS A 106 7.63 21.27 7.00
CA LYS A 106 7.04 20.30 6.08
C LYS A 106 7.97 19.13 5.82
N SER A 107 9.25 19.37 5.54
CA SER A 107 10.25 18.32 5.35
C SER A 107 10.36 17.40 6.57
N TRP A 108 10.42 17.98 7.77
CA TRP A 108 10.42 17.21 9.03
C TRP A 108 9.16 16.35 9.17
N ASN A 109 7.98 16.93 8.92
CA ASN A 109 6.72 16.20 8.99
C ASN A 109 6.61 15.11 7.93
N TYR A 110 7.09 15.31 6.70
CA TYR A 110 7.08 14.28 5.65
C TYR A 110 8.00 13.10 5.99
N LEU A 111 9.18 13.34 6.57
CA LEU A 111 10.05 12.27 7.05
C LEU A 111 9.43 11.53 8.23
N ARG A 112 8.81 12.25 9.18
CA ARG A 112 8.09 11.64 10.30
C ARG A 112 6.88 10.82 9.85
N GLN A 113 6.10 11.34 8.91
CA GLN A 113 4.96 10.66 8.29
C GLN A 113 5.42 9.39 7.58
N PHE A 114 6.47 9.47 6.76
CA PHE A 114 7.07 8.31 6.12
C PHE A 114 7.47 7.25 7.15
N ASN A 115 8.20 7.65 8.20
CA ASN A 115 8.70 6.72 9.20
C ASN A 115 7.57 6.04 9.98
N ALA A 116 6.56 6.81 10.42
CA ALA A 116 5.42 6.28 11.15
C ALA A 116 4.59 5.30 10.31
N LEU A 117 4.27 5.68 9.06
CA LEU A 117 3.50 4.82 8.15
C LEU A 117 4.26 3.56 7.78
N THR A 118 5.56 3.66 7.47
CA THR A 118 6.40 2.52 7.10
C THR A 118 6.58 1.56 8.26
N SER A 119 6.82 2.08 9.48
CA SER A 119 6.92 1.25 10.69
C SER A 119 5.59 0.54 11.00
N TYR A 120 4.47 1.22 10.79
CA TYR A 120 3.16 0.62 10.95
C TYR A 120 2.87 -0.45 9.86
N SER A 121 3.25 -0.20 8.61
CA SER A 121 3.17 -1.20 7.53
C SER A 121 3.97 -2.46 7.86
N ILE A 122 5.19 -2.33 8.38
CA ILE A 122 6.00 -3.47 8.82
C ILE A 122 5.24 -4.28 9.89
N PHE A 123 4.65 -3.61 10.87
CA PHE A 123 3.88 -4.27 11.91
C PHE A 123 2.67 -5.02 11.36
N ILE A 124 1.91 -4.40 10.45
CA ILE A 124 0.79 -5.06 9.75
C ILE A 124 1.28 -6.25 8.92
N ALA A 125 2.39 -6.12 8.19
CA ALA A 125 2.98 -7.21 7.42
C ALA A 125 3.34 -8.41 8.31
N LEU A 126 3.92 -8.17 9.50
CA LEU A 126 4.22 -9.24 10.46
C LEU A 126 2.96 -9.97 10.95
N ILE A 127 1.86 -9.24 11.16
CA ILE A 127 0.56 -9.86 11.51
C ILE A 127 0.07 -10.73 10.34
N VAL A 128 0.10 -10.22 9.11
CA VAL A 128 -0.34 -10.98 7.92
C VAL A 128 0.51 -12.22 7.72
N ILE A 129 1.84 -12.11 7.80
CA ILE A 129 2.77 -13.24 7.72
C ILE A 129 2.44 -14.29 8.79
N SER A 130 2.17 -13.86 10.02
CA SER A 130 1.81 -14.78 11.12
C SER A 130 0.52 -15.55 10.81
N ILE A 131 -0.50 -14.87 10.26
CA ILE A 131 -1.77 -15.51 9.86
C ILE A 131 -1.53 -16.49 8.70
N LEU A 132 -0.74 -16.11 7.69
CA LEU A 132 -0.43 -16.95 6.53
C LEU A 132 0.35 -18.20 6.93
N ILE A 133 1.38 -18.08 7.77
CA ILE A 133 2.12 -19.23 8.31
C ILE A 133 1.17 -20.14 9.11
N GLY A 134 0.30 -19.56 9.95
CA GLY A 134 -0.72 -20.32 10.66
C GLY A 134 -1.64 -21.09 9.71
N SER A 135 -2.04 -20.48 8.59
CA SER A 135 -2.89 -21.15 7.60
C SER A 135 -2.22 -22.36 6.94
N LEU A 136 -0.90 -22.30 6.70
CA LEU A 136 -0.11 -23.40 6.16
C LEU A 136 0.09 -24.52 7.18
N LEU A 137 0.44 -24.17 8.44
CA LEU A 137 0.71 -25.16 9.49
C LEU A 137 -0.53 -25.94 9.91
N TYR A 138 -1.70 -25.29 9.94
CA TYR A 138 -2.95 -25.88 10.43
C TYR A 138 -3.91 -26.27 9.29
N GLY A 139 -3.51 -26.15 8.02
CA GLY A 139 -4.25 -26.68 6.87
C GLY A 139 -5.67 -26.13 6.73
N TYR A 140 -5.84 -24.80 6.82
CA TYR A 140 -7.17 -24.14 6.87
C TYR A 140 -7.90 -24.07 5.51
N GLN A 141 -8.02 -25.19 4.80
CA GLN A 141 -8.87 -25.33 3.61
C GLN A 141 -10.28 -25.79 4.01
N ILE A 142 -10.94 -25.07 4.91
CA ILE A 142 -12.37 -25.27 5.16
C ILE A 142 -13.11 -24.66 3.96
N ASN A 143 -13.67 -25.51 3.10
CA ASN A 143 -14.47 -25.05 1.98
C ASN A 143 -15.86 -24.63 2.49
N ILE A 144 -16.18 -23.34 2.37
CA ILE A 144 -17.44 -22.77 2.88
C ILE A 144 -18.61 -23.09 1.92
N SER A 145 -18.33 -23.55 0.69
CA SER A 145 -19.38 -23.76 -0.33
C SER A 145 -20.32 -24.93 -0.05
N SER A 146 -19.90 -25.91 0.76
CA SER A 146 -20.72 -27.08 1.12
C SER A 146 -21.69 -26.81 2.27
N ILE A 147 -21.72 -25.59 2.81
CA ILE A 147 -22.44 -25.25 4.03
C ILE A 147 -23.69 -24.46 3.66
N HIS A 148 -24.85 -25.07 3.88
CA HIS A 148 -26.14 -24.42 3.68
C HIS A 148 -26.57 -23.63 4.93
N LEU A 149 -27.19 -22.47 4.72
CA LEU A 149 -27.87 -21.73 5.79
C LEU A 149 -28.97 -22.61 6.40
N ALA A 150 -28.89 -22.85 7.71
CA ALA A 150 -29.89 -23.63 8.43
C ALA A 150 -31.28 -22.99 8.28
N LYS A 151 -32.26 -23.78 7.84
CA LYS A 151 -33.65 -23.32 7.64
C LYS A 151 -34.46 -23.32 8.95
N SER A 152 -33.91 -23.88 10.03
CA SER A 152 -34.55 -24.01 11.35
C SER A 152 -33.52 -23.88 12.48
N PHE A 153 -33.92 -23.29 13.61
CA PHE A 153 -33.08 -23.11 14.80
C PHE A 153 -32.66 -24.43 15.47
N ASN A 154 -33.42 -25.51 15.28
CA ASN A 154 -33.14 -26.83 15.88
C ASN A 154 -32.05 -27.64 15.14
N GLU A 155 -31.62 -27.20 13.96
CA GLU A 155 -30.59 -27.87 13.15
C GLU A 155 -29.21 -27.18 13.25
N ILE A 156 -29.09 -26.16 14.10
CA ILE A 156 -27.87 -25.36 14.24
C ILE A 156 -26.88 -26.11 15.14
N ASP A 157 -25.84 -26.66 14.55
CA ASP A 157 -24.63 -27.03 15.29
C ASP A 157 -23.86 -25.75 15.67
N GLY A 158 -23.97 -25.37 16.94
CA GLY A 158 -23.27 -24.20 17.49
C GLY A 158 -21.74 -24.31 17.41
N CYS A 159 -21.17 -25.52 17.54
CA CYS A 159 -19.73 -25.73 17.45
C CYS A 159 -19.22 -25.51 16.02
N LEU A 160 -19.94 -26.04 15.02
CA LEU A 160 -19.65 -25.82 13.61
C LEU A 160 -19.77 -24.33 13.25
N THR A 161 -20.82 -23.67 13.71
CA THR A 161 -21.10 -22.25 13.42
C THR A 161 -20.00 -21.34 13.97
N ILE A 162 -19.52 -21.60 15.20
CA ILE A 162 -18.41 -20.86 15.80
C ILE A 162 -17.13 -21.06 14.97
N LYS A 163 -16.81 -22.29 14.55
CA LYS A 163 -15.63 -22.58 13.72
C LYS A 163 -15.68 -21.82 12.39
N ILE A 164 -16.83 -21.80 11.72
CA ILE A 164 -17.02 -21.08 10.45
C ILE A 164 -16.89 -19.56 10.67
N ALA A 165 -17.50 -19.03 11.73
CA ALA A 165 -17.38 -17.61 12.07
C ALA A 165 -15.92 -17.20 12.28
N ILE A 166 -15.13 -18.01 12.99
CA ILE A 166 -13.70 -17.79 13.18
C ILE A 166 -12.95 -17.80 11.83
N VAL A 167 -13.23 -18.77 10.95
CA VAL A 167 -12.62 -18.83 9.61
C VAL A 167 -12.91 -17.57 8.80
N VAL A 168 -14.18 -17.16 8.76
CA VAL A 168 -14.64 -15.96 8.05
C VAL A 168 -13.94 -14.72 8.58
N ILE A 169 -13.85 -14.57 9.91
CA ILE A 169 -13.15 -13.45 10.55
C ILE A 169 -11.65 -13.46 10.19
N VAL A 170 -10.98 -14.61 10.30
CA VAL A 170 -9.55 -14.71 9.99
C VAL A 170 -9.27 -14.39 8.53
N ARG A 171 -10.09 -14.91 7.59
CA ARG A 171 -9.98 -14.60 6.15
C ARG A 171 -10.21 -13.12 5.89
N PHE A 172 -11.26 -12.54 6.48
CA PHE A 172 -11.54 -11.12 6.36
C PHE A 172 -10.38 -10.26 6.89
N CYS A 173 -9.88 -10.55 8.09
CA CYS A 173 -8.76 -9.84 8.69
C CYS A 173 -7.50 -9.94 7.84
N MET A 174 -7.17 -11.13 7.34
CA MET A 174 -6.01 -11.35 6.47
C MET A 174 -6.10 -10.50 5.20
N THR A 175 -7.23 -10.56 4.49
CA THR A 175 -7.41 -9.78 3.26
C THR A 175 -7.43 -8.28 3.53
N TYR A 176 -8.13 -7.84 4.59
CA TYR A 176 -8.17 -6.43 4.97
C TYR A 176 -6.77 -5.90 5.32
N PHE A 177 -6.01 -6.60 6.15
CA PHE A 177 -4.65 -6.19 6.53
C PHE A 177 -3.68 -6.21 5.35
N LEU A 178 -3.84 -7.14 4.40
CA LEU A 178 -3.07 -7.14 3.16
C LEU A 178 -3.36 -5.87 2.34
N LEU A 179 -4.63 -5.49 2.18
CA LEU A 179 -5.00 -4.26 1.48
C LEU A 179 -4.54 -2.99 2.22
N ASP A 180 -4.69 -2.96 3.54
CA ASP A 180 -4.26 -1.83 4.38
C ASP A 180 -2.73 -1.66 4.31
N PHE A 181 -1.96 -2.75 4.25
CA PHE A 181 -0.51 -2.72 4.00
C PHE A 181 -0.16 -2.00 2.69
N PHE A 182 -0.87 -2.29 1.59
CA PHE A 182 -0.64 -1.59 0.31
C PHE A 182 -1.05 -0.12 0.37
N ILE A 183 -2.17 0.20 1.03
CA ILE A 183 -2.62 1.58 1.22
C ILE A 183 -1.56 2.39 1.99
N LEU A 184 -1.08 1.85 3.11
CA LEU A 184 -0.02 2.47 3.91
C LEU A 184 1.26 2.68 3.11
N THR A 185 1.62 1.71 2.27
CA THR A 185 2.78 1.80 1.37
C THR A 185 2.66 2.97 0.40
N ILE A 186 1.49 3.16 -0.22
CA ILE A 186 1.23 4.28 -1.13
C ILE A 186 1.37 5.61 -0.40
N TYR A 187 0.81 5.73 0.80
CA TYR A 187 0.95 6.93 1.62
C TYR A 187 2.41 7.21 1.99
N ALA A 188 3.17 6.18 2.39
CA ALA A 188 4.58 6.31 2.74
C ALA A 188 5.38 6.81 1.53
N ILE A 189 5.27 6.15 0.37
CA ILE A 189 5.99 6.54 -0.86
C ILE A 189 5.63 7.98 -1.26
N SER A 190 4.35 8.34 -1.18
CA SER A 190 3.88 9.71 -1.49
C SER A 190 4.51 10.75 -0.55
N SER A 191 4.61 10.44 0.75
CA SER A 191 5.25 11.32 1.73
C SER A 191 6.74 11.52 1.43
N LEU A 192 7.45 10.42 1.12
CA LEU A 192 8.87 10.49 0.76
C LEU A 192 9.08 11.28 -0.54
N PHE A 193 8.22 11.10 -1.54
CA PHE A 193 8.25 11.87 -2.77
C PHE A 193 8.09 13.37 -2.51
N GLN A 194 7.13 13.76 -1.65
CA GLN A 194 6.94 15.18 -1.32
C GLN A 194 8.15 15.78 -0.61
N PHE A 195 8.78 15.03 0.31
CA PHE A 195 10.05 15.43 0.93
C PHE A 195 11.14 15.66 -0.14
N ILE A 196 11.37 14.68 -1.02
CA ILE A 196 12.38 14.78 -2.08
C ILE A 196 12.10 15.98 -2.99
N ASN A 197 10.84 16.22 -3.34
CA ASN A 197 10.45 17.35 -4.19
C ASN A 197 10.77 18.71 -3.52
N ILE A 198 10.50 18.87 -2.23
CA ILE A 198 10.86 20.09 -1.49
C ILE A 198 12.39 20.28 -1.48
N GLU A 199 13.14 19.23 -1.19
CA GLU A 199 14.61 19.25 -1.14
C GLU A 199 15.22 19.56 -2.52
N MET A 200 14.62 19.05 -3.60
CA MET A 200 15.01 19.37 -4.97
C MET A 200 14.72 20.82 -5.33
N LEU A 201 13.57 21.35 -4.92
CA LEU A 201 13.20 22.75 -5.15
C LEU A 201 14.11 23.71 -4.39
N SER A 202 14.54 23.37 -3.17
CA SER A 202 15.46 24.20 -2.40
C SER A 202 16.88 24.23 -2.99
N LYS A 203 17.28 23.20 -3.74
CA LYS A 203 18.59 23.11 -4.41
C LYS A 203 18.53 23.50 -5.90
N LYS A 204 17.48 24.21 -6.32
CA LYS A 204 17.30 24.61 -7.72
C LYS A 204 18.52 25.43 -8.18
N PRO A 205 19.07 25.15 -9.38
CA PRO A 205 20.21 25.90 -9.89
C PRO A 205 19.89 27.41 -9.96
N PRO A 206 20.87 28.28 -9.64
CA PRO A 206 20.66 29.73 -9.52
C PRO A 206 20.42 30.42 -10.86
N TYR A 207 20.66 29.75 -11.99
CA TYR A 207 20.50 30.33 -13.32
C TYR A 207 19.07 30.18 -13.85
N LYS A 208 18.51 31.27 -14.37
CA LYS A 208 17.25 31.25 -15.13
C LYS A 208 17.56 30.82 -16.57
N LEU A 209 17.21 29.58 -16.91
CA LEU A 209 17.25 29.13 -18.30
C LEU A 209 16.21 29.91 -19.12
N ASN A 210 16.64 30.51 -20.23
CA ASN A 210 15.72 31.05 -21.20
C ASN A 210 14.93 29.88 -21.83
N LYS A 211 13.64 29.78 -21.49
CA LYS A 211 12.75 28.71 -21.97
C LYS A 211 12.67 28.63 -23.50
N GLU A 212 13.00 29.72 -24.20
CA GLU A 212 13.03 29.78 -25.67
C GLU A 212 14.31 29.21 -26.27
N MET A 213 15.43 29.21 -25.53
CA MET A 213 16.71 28.64 -25.97
C MET A 213 16.86 27.16 -25.61
N VAL A 214 16.09 26.67 -24.63
CA VAL A 214 16.08 25.25 -24.27
C VAL A 214 15.20 24.51 -25.27
N LEU A 215 15.82 23.84 -26.25
CA LEU A 215 15.11 22.87 -27.08
C LEU A 215 14.60 21.76 -26.17
N SER A 216 13.28 21.65 -26.01
CA SER A 216 12.68 20.54 -25.26
C SER A 216 13.24 19.20 -25.77
N ASP A 217 13.51 18.25 -24.90
CA ASP A 217 14.07 16.95 -25.29
C ASP A 217 13.23 16.24 -26.36
N ALA A 218 11.91 16.47 -26.40
CA ALA A 218 11.04 16.01 -27.47
C ALA A 218 11.38 16.61 -28.86
N LYS A 219 11.70 17.91 -28.91
CA LYS A 219 12.18 18.59 -30.13
C LYS A 219 13.61 18.16 -30.48
N THR A 220 14.47 17.93 -29.48
CA THR A 220 15.84 17.43 -29.68
C THR A 220 15.85 16.00 -30.24
N LEU A 221 15.02 15.11 -29.69
CA LEU A 221 14.81 13.74 -30.17
C LEU A 221 14.32 13.74 -31.63
N LYS A 222 13.32 14.57 -31.94
CA LYS A 222 12.78 14.70 -33.31
C LYS A 222 13.81 15.26 -34.30
N LYS A 223 14.70 16.14 -33.85
CA LYS A 223 15.76 16.75 -34.68
C LYS A 223 16.96 15.82 -34.90
N LYS A 224 17.38 15.08 -33.86
CA LYS A 224 18.59 14.23 -33.89
C LYS A 224 18.31 12.81 -34.41
N TYR A 225 17.09 12.31 -34.20
CA TYR A 225 16.67 10.95 -34.59
C TYR A 225 15.26 10.95 -35.20
N PRO A 226 15.06 11.60 -36.36
CA PRO A 226 13.74 11.81 -36.93
C PRO A 226 13.02 10.49 -37.28
N THR A 227 13.71 9.57 -37.92
CA THR A 227 13.18 8.26 -38.32
C THR A 227 13.04 7.31 -37.12
N LEU A 228 14.07 7.23 -36.28
CA LEU A 228 14.08 6.36 -35.10
C LEU A 228 13.00 6.73 -34.07
N SER A 229 12.72 8.03 -33.88
CA SER A 229 11.67 8.51 -32.95
C SER A 229 10.27 8.07 -33.39
N ILE A 230 10.00 8.08 -34.69
CA ILE A 230 8.71 7.63 -35.24
C ILE A 230 8.58 6.11 -35.07
N VAL A 231 9.61 5.36 -35.46
CA VAL A 231 9.64 3.89 -35.32
C VAL A 231 9.46 3.46 -33.86
N ALA A 232 10.17 4.08 -32.92
CA ALA A 232 10.05 3.78 -31.50
C ALA A 232 8.64 4.02 -30.95
N LYS A 233 7.98 5.13 -31.35
CA LYS A 233 6.60 5.41 -30.95
C LYS A 233 5.62 4.37 -31.50
N VAL A 234 5.80 3.95 -32.75
CA VAL A 234 4.97 2.90 -33.37
C VAL A 234 5.15 1.57 -32.67
N ILE A 235 6.39 1.18 -32.36
CA ILE A 235 6.70 -0.06 -31.63
C ILE A 235 6.08 -0.03 -30.22
N ILE A 236 6.27 1.06 -29.47
CA ILE A 236 5.69 1.22 -28.12
C ILE A 236 4.16 1.12 -28.20
N TRP A 237 3.54 1.80 -29.17
CA TRP A 237 2.09 1.77 -29.35
C TRP A 237 1.58 0.35 -29.71
N LEU A 238 2.27 -0.38 -30.59
CA LEU A 238 1.95 -1.77 -30.93
C LEU A 238 2.11 -2.71 -29.72
N ILE A 239 3.16 -2.53 -28.91
CA ILE A 239 3.36 -3.32 -27.69
C ILE A 239 2.23 -3.05 -26.70
N VAL A 240 1.88 -1.78 -26.46
CA VAL A 240 0.81 -1.40 -25.53
C VAL A 240 -0.53 -1.96 -26.00
N ILE A 241 -0.85 -1.84 -27.30
CA ILE A 241 -2.10 -2.39 -27.84
C ILE A 241 -2.11 -3.91 -27.84
N GLY A 242 -0.98 -4.55 -28.15
CA GLY A 242 -0.85 -6.00 -28.08
C GLY A 242 -1.12 -6.53 -26.67
N ILE A 243 -0.56 -5.87 -25.65
CA ILE A 243 -0.81 -6.19 -24.24
C ILE A 243 -2.28 -5.98 -23.89
N ILE A 244 -2.88 -4.85 -24.30
CA ILE A 244 -4.30 -4.56 -24.01
C ILE A 244 -5.22 -5.60 -24.68
N ILE A 245 -4.99 -5.95 -25.95
CA ILE A 245 -5.79 -6.94 -26.68
C ILE A 245 -5.66 -8.32 -26.02
N TYR A 246 -4.42 -8.73 -25.69
CA TYR A 246 -4.15 -10.01 -25.05
C TYR A 246 -4.86 -10.15 -23.69
N GLU A 247 -4.75 -9.12 -22.84
CA GLU A 247 -5.42 -9.12 -21.53
C GLU A 247 -6.95 -9.01 -21.68
N PHE A 248 -7.46 -8.26 -22.67
CA PHE A 248 -8.89 -8.11 -22.91
C PHE A 248 -9.53 -9.41 -23.43
N GLU A 249 -8.81 -10.19 -24.25
CA GLU A 249 -9.25 -11.53 -24.68
C GLU A 249 -9.38 -12.48 -23.50
N ARG A 250 -8.40 -12.44 -22.58
CA ARG A 250 -8.42 -13.21 -21.33
C ARG A 250 -9.61 -12.83 -20.44
N VAL A 251 -9.87 -11.52 -20.28
CA VAL A 251 -11.00 -11.01 -19.50
C VAL A 251 -12.34 -11.40 -20.14
N ARG A 252 -12.46 -11.35 -21.47
CA ARG A 252 -13.68 -11.74 -22.19
C ARG A 252 -14.01 -13.22 -22.02
N LEU A 253 -13.01 -14.10 -22.08
CA LEU A 253 -13.18 -15.54 -21.86
C LEU A 253 -13.66 -15.83 -20.42
N VAL A 254 -13.07 -15.17 -19.42
CA VAL A 254 -13.47 -15.31 -18.01
C VAL A 254 -14.90 -14.77 -17.75
N ILE A 255 -15.30 -13.66 -18.40
CA ILE A 255 -16.66 -13.13 -18.28
C ILE A 255 -17.69 -14.07 -18.94
N GLN A 256 -17.34 -14.73 -20.05
CA GLN A 256 -18.23 -15.70 -20.71
C GLN A 256 -18.43 -16.96 -19.88
N GLU A 257 -17.39 -17.44 -19.16
CA GLU A 257 -17.51 -18.55 -18.21
C GLU A 257 -18.32 -18.19 -16.95
N LEU A 258 -18.35 -16.91 -16.54
CA LEU A 258 -19.13 -16.43 -15.39
C LEU A 258 -20.63 -16.21 -15.68
N ILE A 259 -21.01 -16.14 -16.96
CA ILE A 259 -22.40 -15.88 -17.41
C ILE A 259 -23.14 -17.19 -17.78
N GLN A 260 -22.44 -18.32 -17.89
CA GLN A 260 -23.02 -19.66 -18.03
C GLN A 260 -23.27 -20.33 -16.67
#